data_AF-A0A0N7LZQ5-F1
#
_entry.id   AF-A0A0N7LZQ5-F1
#
_cell.length_a   1.000
_cell.length_b   1.000
_cell.length_c   1.000
_cell.angle_alpha   90.00
_cell.angle_beta   90.00
_cell.angle_gamma   90.00
#
_symmetry.space_group_name_H-M   'P 1'
#
loop_
_entity.id
_entity.type
_entity.pdbx_description
1 polymer ?
#
loop_
_entity_poly.entity_id
_entity_poly.type
_entity_poly.pdbx_seq_one_letter_code
_entity_poly.pdbx_strand_id
1 'polypeptide(L)'
;MNYNVSLGCVGMDLIWNNIDWNWNHHPNPDAEAIKNASELLVAAKAADIFPERAGSGVFPSVRLLWRGGIVEVEVFQDCFELYFLPGADDKRSYTIDEFDAASPDALSKLIARISDILRTL
;
A
#
# COMPACT_ATOMS: atom_id res chain seq x y z
N MET A 1 39.60 -6.40 12.51
CA MET A 1 38.55 -7.28 13.04
C MET A 1 37.35 -6.44 13.42
N ASN A 2 36.15 -7.00 13.21
CA ASN A 2 34.80 -6.52 13.54
C ASN A 2 34.16 -5.54 12.54
N TYR A 3 33.64 -6.11 11.44
CA TYR A 3 32.47 -5.54 10.77
C TYR A 3 31.23 -6.18 11.40
N ASN A 4 30.62 -5.48 12.36
CA ASN A 4 29.24 -5.73 12.74
C ASN A 4 28.36 -5.19 11.60
N VAL A 5 28.05 -6.04 10.63
CA VAL A 5 27.03 -5.71 9.62
C VAL A 5 25.69 -6.10 10.24
N SER A 6 24.96 -5.10 10.73
CA SER A 6 23.54 -5.25 11.05
C SER A 6 22.80 -5.64 9.78
N LEU A 7 22.51 -6.93 9.64
CA LEU A 7 21.82 -7.53 8.50
C LEU A 7 20.33 -7.17 8.42
N GLY A 8 19.80 -6.35 9.34
CA GLY A 8 18.38 -6.01 9.43
C GLY A 8 17.92 -4.89 8.49
N CYS A 9 18.76 -3.88 8.22
CA CYS A 9 18.31 -2.67 7.51
C CYS A 9 18.61 -2.67 6.01
N VAL A 10 19.69 -3.33 5.57
CA VAL A 10 20.16 -3.23 4.18
C VAL A 10 19.17 -3.86 3.20
N GLY A 11 18.49 -4.94 3.59
CA GLY A 11 17.50 -5.62 2.74
C GLY A 11 16.17 -4.88 2.58
N MET A 12 15.73 -4.16 3.61
CA MET A 12 14.42 -3.47 3.61
C MET A 12 14.43 -2.26 2.68
N ASP A 13 15.47 -1.42 2.73
CA ASP A 13 15.56 -0.25 1.85
C ASP A 13 15.70 -0.64 0.37
N LEU A 14 16.34 -1.77 0.06
CA LEU A 14 16.44 -2.31 -1.30
C LEU A 14 15.08 -2.66 -1.91
N ILE A 15 14.14 -3.22 -1.14
CA ILE A 15 12.79 -3.56 -1.64
C ILE A 15 12.03 -2.28 -1.96
N TRP A 16 12.02 -1.32 -1.04
CA TRP A 16 11.36 -0.04 -1.23
C TRP A 16 11.94 0.78 -2.39
N ASN A 17 13.26 0.71 -2.63
CA ASN A 17 13.91 1.36 -3.76
C ASN A 17 13.49 0.81 -5.14
N ASN A 18 12.88 -0.39 -5.18
CA ASN A 18 12.38 -1.00 -6.42
C ASN A 18 10.89 -0.72 -6.66
N ILE A 19 10.18 -0.11 -5.71
CA ILE A 19 8.79 0.27 -5.91
C ILE A 19 8.75 1.60 -6.66
N ASP A 20 8.20 1.58 -7.88
CA ASP A 20 8.11 2.77 -8.74
C ASP A 20 7.04 3.74 -8.21
N TRP A 21 7.47 4.83 -7.57
CA TRP A 21 6.56 5.87 -7.04
C TRP A 21 6.52 7.11 -7.94
N ASN A 22 6.77 6.95 -9.24
CA ASN A 22 6.76 8.07 -10.17
C ASN A 22 5.32 8.49 -10.50
N TRP A 23 4.76 9.36 -9.66
CA TRP A 23 3.40 9.91 -9.82
C TRP A 23 3.21 10.78 -11.07
N ASN A 24 4.31 11.17 -11.74
CA ASN A 24 4.31 12.14 -12.84
C ASN A 24 3.79 11.58 -14.18
N HIS A 25 3.43 10.30 -14.26
CA HIS A 25 2.87 9.70 -15.48
C HIS A 25 1.36 9.93 -15.66
N HIS A 26 0.74 10.77 -14.82
CA HIS A 26 -0.70 11.04 -14.84
C HIS A 26 -1.08 12.23 -15.75
N PRO A 27 -2.18 12.17 -16.53
CA PRO A 27 -2.66 13.29 -17.34
C PRO A 27 -3.20 14.47 -16.53
N ASN A 28 -3.48 14.32 -15.23
CA ASN A 28 -3.97 15.41 -14.37
C ASN A 28 -3.69 15.13 -12.87
N PRO A 29 -2.44 15.23 -12.39
CA PRO A 29 -2.10 14.80 -11.04
C PRO A 29 -2.84 15.66 -10.00
N ASP A 30 -3.80 15.06 -9.30
CA ASP A 30 -4.37 15.68 -8.11
C ASP A 30 -3.30 15.68 -7.01
N ALA A 31 -2.87 16.87 -6.61
CA ALA A 31 -1.78 17.04 -5.66
C ALA A 31 -2.11 16.43 -4.29
N GLU A 32 -3.38 16.44 -3.87
CA GLU A 32 -3.81 15.82 -2.62
C GLU A 32 -3.77 14.29 -2.73
N ALA A 33 -4.21 13.71 -3.86
CA ALA A 33 -4.13 12.26 -4.07
C ALA A 33 -2.67 11.77 -4.06
N ILE A 34 -1.73 12.51 -4.65
CA ILE A 34 -0.30 12.19 -4.61
C ILE A 34 0.26 12.25 -3.19
N LYS A 35 -0.12 13.28 -2.44
CA LYS A 35 0.27 13.46 -1.04
C LYS A 35 -0.25 12.28 -0.20
N ASN A 36 -1.54 11.97 -0.31
CA ASN A 36 -2.18 10.84 0.37
C ASN A 36 -1.50 9.51 0.01
N ALA A 37 -1.17 9.28 -1.26
CA ALA A 37 -0.50 8.06 -1.70
C ALA A 37 0.92 7.94 -1.13
N SER A 38 1.63 9.07 -1.06
CA SER A 38 2.97 9.13 -0.46
C SER A 38 2.91 8.87 1.05
N GLU A 39 1.93 9.44 1.75
CA GLU A 39 1.71 9.21 3.19
C GLU A 39 1.32 7.75 3.48
N LEU A 40 0.50 7.13 2.63
CA LEU A 40 0.17 5.71 2.69
C LEU A 40 1.42 4.84 2.63
N LEU A 41 2.35 5.13 1.72
CA LEU A 41 3.58 4.35 1.58
C LEU A 41 4.54 4.52 2.77
N VAL A 42 4.60 5.72 3.34
CA VAL A 42 5.34 5.97 4.59
C VAL A 42 4.72 5.16 5.74
N ALA A 43 3.39 5.16 5.86
CA ALA A 43 2.69 4.40 6.89
C ALA A 43 2.85 2.88 6.70
N ALA A 44 2.78 2.39 5.46
CA ALA A 44 3.02 0.99 5.11
C ALA A 44 4.47 0.57 5.45
N LYS A 45 5.45 1.41 5.14
CA LYS A 45 6.86 1.20 5.52
C LYS A 45 7.03 1.12 7.03
N ALA A 46 6.39 2.00 7.80
CA ALA A 46 6.45 1.98 9.25
C ALA A 46 5.78 0.72 9.87
N ALA A 47 4.87 0.08 9.14
CA ALA A 47 4.15 -1.12 9.56
C ALA A 47 4.76 -2.43 9.02
N ASP A 48 5.93 -2.38 8.37
CA ASP A 48 6.56 -3.53 7.69
C ASP A 48 5.63 -4.22 6.67
N ILE A 49 4.82 -3.42 5.98
CA ILE A 49 3.93 -3.87 4.90
C ILE A 49 4.60 -3.52 3.57
N PHE A 50 4.95 -4.55 2.79
CA PHE A 50 5.70 -4.39 1.55
C PHE A 50 4.77 -4.51 0.34
N PRO A 51 4.46 -3.40 -0.37
CA PRO A 51 3.72 -3.49 -1.61
C PRO A 51 4.56 -4.18 -2.68
N GLU A 52 3.89 -4.83 -3.62
CA GLU A 52 4.48 -5.31 -4.86
C GLU A 52 4.78 -4.14 -5.79
N ARG A 53 3.85 -3.20 -5.85
CA ARG A 53 3.86 -2.08 -6.78
C ARG A 53 3.17 -0.88 -6.15
N ALA A 54 3.64 0.31 -6.48
CA ALA A 54 2.82 1.50 -6.47
C ALA A 54 2.91 2.13 -7.86
N GLY A 55 1.99 3.03 -8.20
CA GLY A 55 2.05 3.71 -9.47
C GLY A 55 0.85 4.61 -9.72
N SER A 56 0.99 5.52 -10.69
CA SER A 56 0.03 6.59 -10.93
C SER A 56 -1.28 6.18 -11.59
N GLY A 57 -1.33 5.01 -12.28
CA GLY A 57 -2.55 4.47 -12.88
C GLY A 57 -3.45 5.49 -13.60
N VAL A 58 -4.77 5.28 -13.53
CA VAL A 58 -5.79 6.33 -13.68
C VAL A 58 -5.95 7.11 -12.37
N PHE A 59 -5.72 6.45 -11.24
CA PHE A 59 -5.53 7.05 -9.93
C PHE A 59 -4.26 6.47 -9.30
N PRO A 60 -3.56 7.21 -8.42
CA PRO A 60 -2.47 6.64 -7.63
C PRO A 60 -2.94 5.38 -6.91
N SER A 61 -2.18 4.30 -7.05
CA SER A 61 -2.52 3.01 -6.44
C SER A 61 -1.32 2.36 -5.78
N VAL A 62 -1.59 1.60 -4.72
CA VAL A 62 -0.62 0.79 -3.99
C VAL A 62 -1.14 -0.64 -3.93
N ARG A 63 -0.42 -1.56 -4.55
CA ARG A 63 -0.80 -2.96 -4.69
C ARG A 63 0.10 -3.86 -3.87
N LEU A 64 -0.52 -4.79 -3.14
CA LEU A 64 0.13 -5.79 -2.32
C LEU A 64 -0.28 -7.19 -2.79
N LEU A 65 0.72 -8.04 -3.01
CA LEU A 65 0.46 -9.46 -3.28
C LEU A 65 0.27 -10.22 -1.98
N TRP A 66 -0.71 -11.11 -2.00
CA TRP A 66 -0.99 -11.99 -0.88
C TRP A 66 -1.27 -13.41 -1.38
N ARG A 67 -1.03 -14.41 -0.52
CA ARG A 67 -1.00 -15.84 -0.91
C ARG A 67 -2.30 -16.34 -1.55
N GLY A 68 -3.42 -15.67 -1.29
CA GLY A 68 -4.74 -16.01 -1.81
C GLY A 68 -5.35 -14.95 -2.72
N GLY A 69 -4.60 -13.95 -3.21
CA GLY A 69 -5.18 -12.89 -4.03
C GLY A 69 -4.36 -11.59 -4.06
N ILE A 70 -5.05 -10.49 -4.39
CA ILE A 70 -4.49 -9.15 -4.46
C ILE A 70 -5.19 -8.27 -3.44
N VAL A 71 -4.41 -7.45 -2.76
CA VAL A 71 -4.91 -6.30 -2.01
C VAL A 71 -4.45 -5.05 -2.75
N GLU A 72 -5.35 -4.16 -3.10
CA GLU A 72 -5.01 -2.94 -3.83
C GLU A 72 -5.67 -1.75 -3.15
N VAL A 73 -4.94 -0.66 -3.02
CA VAL A 73 -5.46 0.61 -2.54
C VAL A 73 -5.45 1.59 -3.69
N GLU A 74 -6.61 2.07 -4.11
CA GLU A 74 -6.70 3.27 -4.94
C GLU A 74 -6.80 4.49 -4.04
N VAL A 75 -6.11 5.56 -4.42
CA VAL A 75 -5.96 6.76 -3.61
C VAL A 75 -6.53 7.97 -4.35
N PHE A 76 -7.49 8.62 -3.70
CA PHE A 76 -8.13 9.83 -4.17
C PHE A 76 -7.75 11.03 -3.28
N GLN A 77 -8.24 12.21 -3.63
CA GLN A 77 -8.01 13.42 -2.82
C GLN A 77 -8.68 13.35 -1.45
N ASP A 78 -9.82 12.69 -1.36
CA ASP A 78 -10.74 12.69 -0.22
C ASP A 78 -10.96 11.29 0.39
N CYS A 79 -10.53 10.23 -0.26
CA CYS A 79 -10.63 8.88 0.29
C CYS A 79 -9.53 7.92 -0.16
N PHE A 80 -9.45 6.80 0.54
CA PHE A 80 -8.73 5.59 0.14
C PHE A 80 -9.75 4.48 -0.08
N GLU A 81 -9.66 3.79 -1.21
CA GLU A 81 -10.47 2.60 -1.48
C GLU A 81 -9.58 1.36 -1.43
N LEU A 82 -9.84 0.48 -0.46
CA LEU A 82 -9.15 -0.78 -0.28
C LEU A 82 -9.93 -1.92 -0.92
N TYR A 83 -9.37 -2.46 -1.99
CA TYR A 83 -9.87 -3.61 -2.71
C TYR A 83 -9.25 -4.89 -2.19
N PHE A 84 -10.08 -5.87 -1.85
CA PHE A 84 -9.66 -7.24 -1.61
C PHE A 84 -10.16 -8.11 -2.77
N LEU A 85 -9.23 -8.61 -3.57
CA LEU A 85 -9.51 -9.45 -4.73
C LEU A 85 -9.01 -10.88 -4.45
N PRO A 86 -9.88 -11.77 -3.93
CA PRO A 86 -9.52 -13.16 -3.72
C PRO A 86 -9.20 -13.85 -5.06
N GLY A 87 -8.20 -14.73 -5.04
CA GLY A 87 -7.86 -15.62 -6.14
C GLY A 87 -8.91 -16.73 -6.31
N ALA A 88 -8.84 -17.43 -7.44
CA ALA A 88 -9.87 -18.39 -7.84
C ALA A 88 -10.17 -19.50 -6.81
N ASP A 89 -9.17 -19.90 -6.02
CA ASP A 89 -9.28 -20.96 -5.01
C ASP A 89 -9.61 -20.45 -3.60
N ASP A 90 -9.65 -19.12 -3.39
CA ASP A 90 -10.01 -18.53 -2.10
C ASP A 90 -11.53 -18.36 -1.99
N LYS A 91 -12.12 -18.86 -0.89
CA LYS A 91 -13.57 -18.86 -0.66
C LYS A 91 -14.11 -17.53 -0.12
N ARG A 92 -13.24 -16.59 0.23
CA ARG A 92 -13.65 -15.26 0.65
C ARG A 92 -14.28 -14.49 -0.50
N SER A 93 -15.11 -13.51 -0.16
CA SER A 93 -15.73 -12.63 -1.13
C SER A 93 -14.83 -11.45 -1.45
N TYR A 94 -14.97 -10.92 -2.67
CA TYR A 94 -14.48 -9.60 -3.02
C TYR A 94 -15.09 -8.53 -2.09
N THR A 95 -14.27 -7.60 -1.63
CA THR A 95 -14.72 -6.46 -0.82
C THR A 95 -14.05 -5.16 -1.25
N ILE A 96 -14.75 -4.05 -1.05
CA ILE A 96 -14.22 -2.69 -1.14
C ILE A 96 -14.48 -2.04 0.22
N ASP A 97 -13.43 -1.62 0.91
CA ASP A 97 -13.51 -0.85 2.15
C ASP A 97 -13.04 0.58 1.88
N GLU A 98 -13.87 1.58 2.15
CA GLU A 98 -13.54 3.00 1.92
C GLU A 98 -13.14 3.69 3.24
N PHE A 99 -12.10 4.54 3.17
CA PHE A 99 -11.60 5.32 4.30
C PHE A 99 -11.52 6.80 3.91
N ASP A 100 -12.28 7.65 4.61
CA ASP A 100 -12.26 9.10 4.43
C ASP A 100 -10.88 9.69 4.80
N ALA A 101 -10.17 10.24 3.81
CA ALA A 101 -8.83 10.79 3.97
C ALA A 101 -8.79 12.04 4.86
N ALA A 102 -9.92 12.73 5.05
CA ALA A 102 -10.02 13.84 5.98
C ALA A 102 -10.06 13.37 7.45
N SER A 103 -10.35 12.09 7.71
CA SER A 103 -10.33 11.55 9.07
C SER A 103 -8.90 11.40 9.58
N PRO A 104 -8.57 11.90 10.78
CA PRO A 104 -7.21 11.84 11.33
C PRO A 104 -6.73 10.40 11.60
N ASP A 105 -7.63 9.42 11.62
CA ASP A 105 -7.31 8.01 11.86
C ASP A 105 -7.42 7.12 10.60
N ALA A 106 -7.68 7.71 9.43
CA ALA A 106 -7.91 6.98 8.17
C ALA A 106 -6.75 6.06 7.81
N LEU A 107 -5.53 6.62 7.73
CA LEU A 107 -4.31 5.86 7.43
C LEU A 107 -4.06 4.75 8.45
N SER A 108 -4.28 5.03 9.73
CA SER A 108 -4.06 4.03 10.80
C SER A 108 -5.04 2.86 10.67
N LYS A 109 -6.32 3.15 10.41
CA LYS A 109 -7.36 2.13 10.18
C LYS A 109 -7.11 1.33 8.91
N LEU A 110 -6.71 1.99 7.82
CA LEU A 110 -6.36 1.36 6.55
C LEU A 110 -5.18 0.39 6.72
N ILE A 111 -4.11 0.82 7.37
CA ILE A 111 -2.93 -0.03 7.64
C ILE A 111 -3.28 -1.21 8.55
N ALA A 112 -4.12 -1.00 9.57
CA ALA A 112 -4.61 -2.08 10.42
C ALA A 112 -5.43 -3.09 9.61
N ARG A 113 -6.31 -2.61 8.73
CA ARG A 113 -7.14 -3.46 7.87
C ARG A 113 -6.30 -4.27 6.88
N ILE A 114 -5.32 -3.65 6.22
CA ILE A 114 -4.37 -4.36 5.35
C ILE A 114 -3.62 -5.43 6.15
N SER A 115 -3.13 -5.10 7.34
CA SER A 115 -2.44 -6.05 8.22
C SER A 115 -3.30 -7.26 8.56
N ASP A 116 -4.57 -7.04 8.89
CA ASP A 116 -5.51 -8.11 9.25
C ASP A 116 -5.76 -9.04 8.06
N ILE A 117 -5.95 -8.48 6.86
CA ILE A 117 -6.11 -9.24 5.61
C ILE A 117 -4.87 -10.10 5.35
N LEU A 118 -3.67 -9.52 5.48
CA LEU A 118 -2.41 -10.22 5.23
C LEU A 118 -2.10 -11.31 6.27
N ARG A 119 -2.62 -11.17 7.51
CA ARG A 119 -2.41 -12.13 8.62
C ARG A 119 -3.36 -13.30 8.62
N THR A 120 -4.50 -13.22 7.91
CA THR A 120 -5.45 -14.35 7.84
C THR A 120 -4.87 -15.45 6.95
N LEU A 121 -4.04 -16.29 7.57
CA LEU A 121 -3.43 -17.54 7.05
C LEU A 121 -4.32 -18.74 7.34
#